data_AF-A0A2B4SZX5-F1
#
_entry.id   AF-A0A2B4SZX5-F1
#
_cell.length_a   1.000
_cell.length_b   1.000
_cell.length_c   1.000
_cell.angle_alpha   90.00
_cell.angle_beta   90.00
_cell.angle_gamma   90.00
#
_symmetry.space_group_name_H-M   'P 1'
#
loop_
_entity.id
_entity.type
_entity.pdbx_description
1 polymer ?
#
loop_
_entity_poly.entity_id
_entity_poly.type
_entity_poly.pdbx_seq_one_letter_code
_entity_poly.pdbx_strand_id
1 'polypeptide(L)'
;MKQRKEGKEKWEDFEARVGMKRSCADTRDFVPFGDYDDLTMENIKEACEKYYQAPEGSYDKLAPDRGPSCTKLEQIKGKKVYFIRFLPPKSTDVAPKLGQQLFEDSLAPAKVTMSVPSPVKTSGNLPALHSMVFPKSVSVTELLKAAKLVKPPATNITVLDLESFDVAEMKWVKSGSLTLEIEERRLANGAFRDAFRSTTIGKDAAQTAWVVKQYQEEAAKTINDDLSMSLGDHTRKQVQMSAVVRHLTKRFAKSVPPEFGGTFEYVKVFFALFKKQPVTIEEFVQGEFHKYVNNNGFHIPSPSVEFDEIYEKAQCLVNYSYQISEKKVMLLDIQGSSFKLYDPDIATTDLLVNDSKEVNFYAGNLSCIAIDEFKSKHTCNKYCGMVSLKVFDENGSDV
;
A
#
# COMPACT_ATOMS: atom_id res chain seq x y z
N MET A 1 -40.01 25.71 18.10
CA MET A 1 -38.66 25.17 18.39
C MET A 1 -37.84 25.24 17.11
N LYS A 2 -36.82 26.10 17.06
CA LYS A 2 -35.92 26.21 15.90
C LYS A 2 -34.84 25.13 16.02
N GLN A 3 -34.74 24.25 15.02
CA GLN A 3 -33.62 23.32 14.85
C GLN A 3 -32.31 24.13 14.76
N ARG A 4 -31.31 23.78 15.59
CA ARG A 4 -29.94 24.26 15.40
C ARG A 4 -29.37 23.50 14.20
N LYS A 5 -28.97 24.23 13.15
CA LYS A 5 -28.10 23.73 12.10
C LYS A 5 -26.74 23.44 12.74
N GLU A 6 -26.31 22.19 12.73
CA GLU A 6 -24.91 21.82 12.98
C GLU A 6 -24.06 22.42 11.87
N GLY A 7 -23.18 23.35 12.23
CA GLY A 7 -22.24 23.95 11.30
C GLY A 7 -21.10 22.97 11.01
N LYS A 8 -20.73 22.83 9.74
CA LYS A 8 -19.50 22.16 9.32
C LYS A 8 -18.31 22.82 10.03
N GLU A 9 -17.61 22.09 10.89
CA GLU A 9 -16.36 22.53 11.51
C GLU A 9 -15.32 22.76 10.39
N LYS A 10 -14.57 23.87 10.46
CA LYS A 10 -13.46 24.11 9.53
C LYS A 10 -12.26 23.27 9.94
N TRP A 11 -11.47 22.83 8.96
CA TRP A 11 -10.32 21.95 9.16
C TRP A 11 -9.28 22.52 10.15
N GLU A 12 -9.05 23.83 10.11
CA GLU A 12 -8.11 24.50 11.03
C GLU A 12 -8.59 24.43 12.49
N ASP A 13 -9.90 24.44 12.72
CA ASP A 13 -10.51 24.31 14.04
C ASP A 13 -10.40 22.87 14.55
N PHE A 14 -10.51 21.88 13.66
CA PHE A 14 -10.26 20.47 13.95
C PHE A 14 -8.78 20.21 14.32
N GLU A 15 -7.83 20.65 13.48
CA GLU A 15 -6.38 20.50 13.76
C GLU A 15 -5.98 21.14 15.09
N ALA A 16 -6.53 22.33 15.40
CA ALA A 16 -6.31 23.00 16.67
C ALA A 16 -6.93 22.27 17.87
N ARG A 17 -8.07 21.57 17.67
CA ARG A 17 -8.78 20.83 18.72
C ARG A 17 -8.17 19.47 19.02
N VAL A 18 -7.62 18.78 18.03
CA VAL A 18 -7.03 17.43 18.18
C VAL A 18 -5.50 17.43 18.26
N GLY A 19 -4.85 18.59 18.15
CA GLY A 19 -3.38 18.72 18.27
C GLY A 19 -2.58 18.07 17.13
N MET A 20 -3.25 17.62 16.07
CA MET A 20 -2.65 16.88 14.97
C MET A 20 -2.33 17.83 13.81
N LYS A 21 -1.04 18.13 13.60
CA LYS A 21 -0.58 18.82 12.38
C LYS A 21 -0.35 17.80 11.28
N ARG A 22 -0.83 18.12 10.08
CA ARG A 22 -0.67 17.34 8.85
C ARG A 22 0.79 16.90 8.63
N SER A 23 1.05 15.60 8.60
CA SER A 23 2.16 15.04 7.80
C SER A 23 1.54 14.52 6.50
N CYS A 24 1.56 15.35 5.46
CA CYS A 24 1.03 14.98 4.15
C CYS A 24 1.99 13.99 3.50
N ALA A 25 1.70 12.69 3.58
CA ALA A 25 2.39 11.65 2.81
C ALA A 25 1.76 11.51 1.40
N ASP A 26 1.61 12.64 0.72
CA ASP A 26 1.39 12.70 -0.72
C ASP A 26 2.68 13.33 -1.25
N THR A 27 3.63 12.54 -1.75
CA THR A 27 4.95 13.04 -2.19
C THR A 27 4.87 13.80 -3.53
N ARG A 28 3.73 14.43 -3.80
CA ARG A 28 3.42 15.18 -5.01
C ARG A 28 3.33 16.65 -4.64
N ASP A 29 4.41 17.36 -4.86
CA ASP A 29 4.44 18.80 -4.67
C ASP A 29 3.95 19.50 -5.94
N PHE A 30 3.05 20.48 -5.76
CA PHE A 30 2.58 21.34 -6.83
C PHE A 30 3.51 22.56 -6.92
N VAL A 31 4.42 22.51 -7.89
CA VAL A 31 5.36 23.60 -8.16
C VAL A 31 4.66 24.69 -8.99
N PRO A 32 4.56 25.94 -8.51
CA PRO A 32 4.04 27.05 -9.30
C PRO A 32 4.88 27.28 -10.56
N PHE A 33 4.23 27.38 -11.72
CA PHE A 33 4.89 27.55 -13.02
C PHE A 33 4.42 28.82 -13.76
N GLY A 34 3.66 29.69 -13.11
CA GLY A 34 3.01 30.85 -13.74
C GLY A 34 3.96 31.96 -14.21
N ASP A 35 5.25 31.89 -13.84
CA ASP A 35 6.27 32.88 -14.19
C ASP A 35 6.94 32.60 -15.56
N TYR A 36 6.58 31.51 -16.25
CA TYR A 36 7.23 31.06 -17.49
C TYR A 36 6.24 30.93 -18.64
N ASP A 37 6.57 31.50 -19.81
CA ASP A 37 5.72 31.50 -21.00
C ASP A 37 5.71 30.15 -21.74
N ASP A 38 6.82 29.40 -21.66
CA ASP A 38 7.02 28.14 -22.37
C ASP A 38 7.38 26.97 -21.44
N LEU A 39 6.83 25.79 -21.73
CA LEU A 39 7.13 24.54 -21.02
C LEU A 39 8.42 23.91 -21.57
N THR A 40 9.57 24.39 -21.09
CA THR A 40 10.91 23.86 -21.44
C THR A 40 11.54 23.08 -20.29
N MET A 41 12.58 22.29 -20.58
CA MET A 41 13.26 21.51 -19.55
C MET A 41 13.95 22.42 -18.52
N GLU A 42 14.50 23.54 -19.00
CA GLU A 42 15.20 24.60 -18.28
C GLU A 42 14.24 25.37 -17.36
N ASN A 43 13.07 25.77 -17.85
CA ASN A 43 12.10 26.52 -17.05
C ASN A 43 11.53 25.67 -15.92
N ILE A 44 11.21 24.39 -16.18
CA ILE A 44 10.74 23.47 -15.13
C ILE A 44 11.85 23.23 -14.10
N LYS A 45 13.11 23.19 -14.56
CA LYS A 45 14.28 23.03 -13.71
C LYS A 45 14.38 24.20 -12.71
N GLU A 46 14.39 25.42 -13.23
CA GLU A 46 14.44 26.65 -12.44
C GLU A 46 13.25 26.79 -11.48
N ALA A 47 12.03 26.46 -11.92
CA ALA A 47 10.83 26.47 -11.07
C ALA A 47 10.95 25.52 -9.87
N CYS A 48 11.56 24.33 -10.08
CA CYS A 48 11.80 23.37 -9.00
C CYS A 48 12.90 23.86 -8.05
N GLU A 49 14.00 24.39 -8.55
CA GLU A 49 15.08 24.97 -7.72
C GLU A 49 14.55 26.07 -6.80
N LYS A 50 13.73 26.97 -7.36
CA LYS A 50 13.07 28.05 -6.63
C LYS A 50 12.10 27.52 -5.57
N TYR A 51 11.31 26.50 -5.89
CA TYR A 51 10.33 25.91 -4.98
C TYR A 51 10.98 25.17 -3.80
N TYR A 52 12.02 24.38 -4.05
CA TYR A 52 12.71 23.59 -3.03
C TYR A 52 13.90 24.31 -2.38
N GLN A 53 14.22 25.53 -2.79
CA GLN A 53 15.40 26.29 -2.34
C GLN A 53 16.71 25.49 -2.51
N ALA A 54 16.80 24.70 -3.59
CA ALA A 54 17.88 23.76 -3.83
C ALA A 54 19.02 24.42 -4.64
N PRO A 55 20.30 24.05 -4.42
CA PRO A 55 21.41 24.56 -5.22
C PRO A 55 21.26 24.22 -6.71
N GLU A 56 21.74 25.09 -7.60
CA GLU A 56 21.70 24.88 -9.04
C GLU A 56 22.33 23.51 -9.41
N GLY A 57 21.59 22.70 -10.17
CA GLY A 57 22.05 21.38 -10.62
C GLY A 57 21.99 20.26 -9.57
N SER A 58 21.22 20.43 -8.48
CA SER A 58 21.03 19.43 -7.41
C SER A 58 19.89 18.43 -7.64
N TYR A 59 19.33 18.33 -8.86
CA TYR A 59 18.28 17.35 -9.19
C TYR A 59 18.30 16.92 -10.66
N ASP A 60 17.77 15.72 -10.88
CA ASP A 60 17.50 15.13 -12.18
C ASP A 60 16.00 14.89 -12.35
N LYS A 61 15.49 15.03 -13.58
CA LYS A 61 14.15 14.54 -13.95
C LYS A 61 14.24 13.14 -14.49
N LEU A 62 13.26 12.29 -14.20
CA LEU A 62 13.22 10.89 -14.63
C LEU A 62 12.04 10.64 -15.58
N ALA A 63 12.17 9.65 -16.48
CA ALA A 63 11.09 9.29 -17.42
C ALA A 63 9.93 8.56 -16.69
N PRO A 64 10.23 7.51 -15.89
CA PRO A 64 9.39 7.06 -14.76
C PRO A 64 10.05 7.28 -13.38
N ASP A 65 9.31 7.02 -12.30
CA ASP A 65 9.72 7.14 -10.88
C ASP A 65 11.08 6.51 -10.52
N ARG A 66 11.51 5.47 -11.25
CA ARG A 66 12.82 4.80 -11.10
C ARG A 66 13.62 4.75 -12.41
N GLY A 67 13.33 5.67 -13.33
CA GLY A 67 13.89 5.71 -14.67
C GLY A 67 15.28 6.33 -14.79
N PRO A 68 15.87 6.30 -16.00
CA PRO A 68 17.05 7.09 -16.31
C PRO A 68 16.73 8.59 -16.29
N SER A 69 17.74 9.42 -16.07
CA SER A 69 17.62 10.88 -16.13
C SER A 69 17.26 11.34 -17.55
N CYS A 70 16.24 12.18 -17.67
CA CYS A 70 15.80 12.78 -18.93
C CYS A 70 16.62 14.03 -19.25
N THR A 71 17.08 14.10 -20.49
CA THR A 71 17.75 15.28 -21.05
C THR A 71 16.87 16.06 -22.02
N LYS A 72 15.75 15.46 -22.48
CA LYS A 72 14.79 16.07 -23.40
C LYS A 72 13.35 15.87 -22.94
N LEU A 73 12.48 16.81 -23.28
CA LEU A 73 11.07 16.78 -22.89
C LEU A 73 10.29 15.64 -23.56
N GLU A 74 10.72 15.20 -24.76
CA GLU A 74 10.07 14.08 -25.48
C GLU A 74 10.22 12.72 -24.76
N GLN A 75 11.13 12.62 -23.79
CA GLN A 75 11.38 11.40 -23.02
C GLN A 75 10.37 11.20 -21.87
N ILE A 76 9.51 12.19 -21.61
CA ILE A 76 8.58 12.21 -20.47
C ILE A 76 7.16 11.94 -20.95
N LYS A 77 6.52 10.91 -20.40
CA LYS A 77 5.15 10.51 -20.78
C LYS A 77 4.13 11.27 -19.92
N GLY A 78 3.38 12.18 -20.55
CA GLY A 78 2.39 13.04 -19.89
C GLY A 78 2.99 14.37 -19.42
N LYS A 79 2.48 15.49 -19.90
CA LYS A 79 3.07 16.84 -19.71
C LYS A 79 2.78 17.48 -18.33
N LYS A 80 2.14 16.76 -17.41
CA LYS A 80 1.60 17.33 -16.15
C LYS A 80 2.19 16.74 -14.88
N VAL A 81 2.94 15.64 -14.96
CA VAL A 81 3.55 14.97 -13.80
C VAL A 81 5.00 14.67 -14.14
N TYR A 82 5.93 15.12 -13.30
CA TYR A 82 7.36 14.94 -13.47
C TYR A 82 7.94 14.21 -12.27
N PHE A 83 8.76 13.18 -12.53
CA PHE A 83 9.50 12.49 -11.49
C PHE A 83 10.84 13.20 -11.30
N ILE A 84 11.18 13.57 -10.06
CA ILE A 84 12.39 14.33 -9.72
C ILE A 84 13.19 13.53 -8.69
N ARG A 85 14.50 13.49 -8.87
CA ARG A 85 15.46 12.90 -7.92
C ARG A 85 16.46 13.97 -7.49
N PHE A 86 16.59 14.19 -6.19
CA PHE A 86 17.64 15.04 -5.63
C PHE A 86 18.99 14.31 -5.67
N LEU A 87 20.00 15.01 -6.17
CA LEU A 87 21.38 14.57 -6.20
C LEU A 87 22.11 15.11 -4.96
N PRO A 88 22.97 14.30 -4.31
CA PRO A 88 23.82 14.80 -3.23
C PRO A 88 24.75 15.91 -3.76
N PRO A 89 25.10 16.91 -2.94
CA PRO A 89 26.01 17.98 -3.33
C PRO A 89 27.33 17.38 -3.82
N LYS A 90 27.80 17.85 -4.97
CA LYS A 90 29.09 17.41 -5.54
C LYS A 90 30.20 17.79 -4.57
N SER A 91 30.84 16.80 -3.94
CA SER A 91 32.13 16.99 -3.29
C SER A 91 33.14 17.36 -4.37
N THR A 92 33.47 18.64 -4.48
CA THR A 92 34.63 19.05 -5.26
C THR A 92 35.91 18.59 -4.54
N ASP A 93 36.79 18.02 -5.36
CA ASP A 93 38.23 17.83 -5.16
C ASP A 93 38.71 16.67 -4.27
N VAL A 94 38.76 15.46 -4.87
CA VAL A 94 40.00 14.67 -4.93
C VAL A 94 40.05 13.90 -6.27
N ALA A 95 40.91 14.33 -7.19
CA ALA A 95 41.29 13.56 -8.38
C ALA A 95 42.06 12.28 -7.98
N PRO A 96 41.99 11.19 -8.78
CA PRO A 96 43.15 10.95 -9.63
C PRO A 96 42.88 10.28 -11.00
N LYS A 97 43.61 10.82 -11.98
CA LYS A 97 44.41 10.18 -13.05
C LYS A 97 43.74 9.38 -14.18
N LEU A 98 43.73 10.08 -15.31
CA LEU A 98 43.85 9.68 -16.70
C LEU A 98 44.74 8.44 -16.95
N GLY A 99 44.23 7.51 -17.78
CA GLY A 99 44.98 6.41 -18.40
C GLY A 99 44.13 5.75 -19.51
N GLN A 100 44.49 6.04 -20.77
CA GLN A 100 43.89 5.59 -22.04
C GLN A 100 43.87 4.04 -22.15
N GLN A 101 43.08 3.36 -22.99
CA GLN A 101 42.90 3.55 -24.43
C GLN A 101 41.60 2.93 -24.97
N LEU A 102 41.10 3.59 -26.01
CA LEU A 102 40.16 3.13 -27.03
C LEU A 102 40.70 1.90 -27.75
N PHE A 103 39.82 0.94 -28.06
CA PHE A 103 39.90 0.14 -29.29
C PHE A 103 38.49 -0.08 -29.84
N GLU A 104 38.23 0.54 -31.00
CA GLU A 104 37.23 0.10 -31.97
C GLU A 104 37.66 -1.25 -32.54
N ASP A 105 36.71 -2.15 -32.81
CA ASP A 105 36.80 -2.90 -34.07
C ASP A 105 35.47 -3.51 -34.54
N SER A 106 35.08 -3.07 -35.73
CA SER A 106 34.54 -3.80 -36.88
C SER A 106 33.24 -4.62 -36.81
N LEU A 107 32.26 -4.08 -37.55
CA LEU A 107 31.09 -4.72 -38.15
C LEU A 107 31.45 -5.76 -39.23
N ALA A 108 30.71 -6.88 -39.30
CA ALA A 108 30.02 -7.45 -40.48
C ALA A 108 29.72 -8.98 -40.29
N PRO A 109 28.88 -9.63 -41.13
CA PRO A 109 27.42 -9.46 -41.21
C PRO A 109 26.65 -10.80 -41.05
N ALA A 110 25.31 -10.71 -41.06
CA ALA A 110 24.35 -11.79 -40.86
C ALA A 110 24.46 -12.98 -41.83
N LYS A 111 24.25 -14.19 -41.31
CA LYS A 111 23.91 -15.39 -42.11
C LYS A 111 22.54 -15.95 -41.71
N VAL A 112 21.62 -15.82 -42.65
CA VAL A 112 20.33 -16.51 -42.73
C VAL A 112 20.59 -18.02 -42.82
N THR A 113 19.98 -18.82 -41.95
CA THR A 113 19.88 -20.27 -42.12
C THR A 113 18.41 -20.66 -42.07
N MET A 114 17.92 -21.18 -43.18
CA MET A 114 16.56 -21.73 -43.31
C MET A 114 16.49 -23.08 -42.61
N SER A 115 15.48 -23.27 -41.75
CA SER A 115 15.16 -24.55 -41.13
C SER A 115 14.08 -25.30 -41.92
N VAL A 116 14.39 -26.57 -42.22
CA VAL A 116 13.59 -27.57 -42.92
C VAL A 116 12.48 -28.13 -41.99
N PRO A 117 11.34 -28.65 -42.50
CA PRO A 117 10.17 -28.96 -41.67
C PRO A 117 10.33 -30.20 -40.79
N SER A 118 9.74 -30.15 -39.60
CA SER A 118 9.68 -31.23 -38.60
C SER A 118 8.99 -32.51 -39.10
N PRO A 119 9.41 -33.71 -38.64
CA PRO A 119 8.66 -34.94 -38.88
C PRO A 119 7.44 -35.04 -37.95
N VAL A 120 6.33 -35.48 -38.54
CA VAL A 120 5.05 -35.80 -37.90
C VAL A 120 5.22 -36.90 -36.86
N LYS A 121 4.74 -36.69 -35.63
CA LYS A 121 4.71 -37.71 -34.57
C LYS A 121 3.52 -38.65 -34.76
N THR A 122 3.81 -39.93 -34.97
CA THR A 122 2.86 -41.04 -34.84
C THR A 122 2.55 -41.27 -33.36
N SER A 123 1.26 -41.42 -33.07
CA SER A 123 0.68 -41.71 -31.76
C SER A 123 1.20 -43.03 -31.16
N GLY A 124 1.70 -42.96 -29.93
CA GLY A 124 2.03 -44.12 -29.09
C GLY A 124 1.74 -43.78 -27.63
N ASN A 125 0.84 -44.55 -27.01
CA ASN A 125 0.44 -44.43 -25.61
C ASN A 125 1.63 -44.50 -24.64
N LEU A 126 1.77 -43.51 -23.77
CA LEU A 126 2.62 -43.56 -22.57
C LEU A 126 1.83 -43.09 -21.33
N PRO A 127 2.13 -43.63 -20.13
CA PRO A 127 1.35 -43.42 -18.92
C PRO A 127 1.46 -41.99 -18.40
N ALA A 128 0.44 -41.57 -17.63
CA ALA A 128 0.25 -40.25 -17.04
C ALA A 128 1.56 -39.56 -16.62
N LEU A 129 1.91 -38.50 -17.34
CA LEU A 129 3.06 -37.65 -17.08
C LEU A 129 2.81 -36.90 -15.77
N HIS A 130 3.72 -37.06 -14.81
CA HIS A 130 3.88 -36.15 -13.68
C HIS A 130 3.82 -34.71 -14.21
N SER A 131 3.06 -33.85 -13.52
CA SER A 131 3.01 -32.41 -13.78
C SER A 131 4.44 -31.89 -13.96
N MET A 132 4.82 -31.60 -15.21
CA MET A 132 6.10 -30.99 -15.53
C MET A 132 6.04 -29.55 -15.05
N VAL A 133 6.42 -29.34 -13.79
CA VAL A 133 6.68 -28.00 -13.27
C VAL A 133 7.96 -27.51 -13.93
N PHE A 134 7.81 -26.72 -14.99
CA PHE A 134 8.94 -26.04 -15.58
C PHE A 134 9.49 -25.03 -14.56
N PRO A 135 10.80 -25.06 -14.27
CA PRO A 135 11.40 -24.06 -13.39
C PRO A 135 11.22 -22.67 -14.00
N LYS A 136 10.89 -21.68 -13.16
CA LYS A 136 10.80 -20.28 -13.59
C LYS A 136 12.11 -19.89 -14.27
N SER A 137 12.03 -19.26 -15.45
CA SER A 137 13.22 -18.75 -16.14
C SER A 137 13.90 -17.70 -15.29
N VAL A 138 15.17 -17.94 -14.93
CA VAL A 138 15.99 -16.97 -14.19
C VAL A 138 16.81 -16.16 -15.18
N SER A 139 16.83 -14.84 -15.04
CA SER A 139 17.62 -13.99 -15.94
C SER A 139 19.13 -14.19 -15.71
N VAL A 140 19.96 -14.01 -16.76
CA VAL A 140 21.43 -14.05 -16.62
C VAL A 140 21.91 -13.05 -15.57
N THR A 141 21.28 -11.88 -15.47
CA THR A 141 21.55 -10.88 -14.44
C THR A 141 21.34 -11.42 -13.02
N GLU A 142 20.28 -12.20 -12.77
CA GLU A 142 20.03 -12.83 -11.48
C GLU A 142 21.02 -13.96 -11.17
N LEU A 143 21.40 -14.75 -12.19
CA LEU A 143 22.46 -15.75 -12.04
C LEU A 143 23.80 -15.10 -11.69
N LEU A 144 24.14 -13.97 -12.32
CA LEU A 144 25.35 -13.20 -12.01
C LEU A 144 25.30 -12.55 -10.61
N LYS A 145 24.12 -12.28 -10.04
CA LYS A 145 24.01 -11.87 -8.63
C LYS A 145 24.45 -12.99 -7.69
N ALA A 146 24.21 -14.25 -8.02
CA ALA A 146 24.67 -15.40 -7.23
C ALA A 146 26.20 -15.60 -7.27
N ALA A 147 26.89 -15.03 -8.26
CA ALA A 147 28.36 -15.03 -8.31
C ALA A 147 28.99 -14.10 -7.26
N LYS A 148 28.21 -13.21 -6.64
CA LYS A 148 28.63 -12.39 -5.49
C LYS A 148 28.20 -13.08 -4.20
N LEU A 149 29.03 -13.04 -3.15
CA LEU A 149 28.66 -13.57 -1.83
C LEU A 149 27.39 -12.89 -1.31
N VAL A 150 26.31 -13.66 -1.20
CA VAL A 150 25.07 -13.22 -0.56
C VAL A 150 25.15 -13.63 0.91
N LYS A 151 25.40 -12.66 1.80
CA LYS A 151 25.35 -12.92 3.25
C LYS A 151 23.89 -13.19 3.67
N PRO A 152 23.64 -14.19 4.54
CA PRO A 152 22.31 -14.38 5.09
C PRO A 152 21.87 -13.10 5.84
N PRO A 153 20.56 -12.77 5.83
CA PRO A 153 20.05 -11.66 6.61
C PRO A 153 20.33 -11.92 8.10
N ALA A 154 20.60 -10.87 8.85
CA ALA A 154 20.60 -10.97 10.30
C ALA A 154 19.15 -11.23 10.76
N THR A 155 18.97 -12.20 11.66
CA THR A 155 17.66 -12.65 12.13
C THR A 155 17.62 -12.77 13.64
N ASN A 156 16.41 -12.64 14.19
CA ASN A 156 16.13 -12.84 15.61
C ASN A 156 15.10 -13.96 15.76
N ILE A 157 15.48 -15.04 16.45
CA ILE A 157 14.59 -16.18 16.71
C ILE A 157 13.87 -15.96 18.03
N THR A 158 12.55 -16.04 18.02
CA THR A 158 11.74 -15.81 19.22
C THR A 158 10.43 -16.61 19.17
N VAL A 159 9.88 -16.88 20.35
CA VAL A 159 8.54 -17.49 20.51
C VAL A 159 7.58 -16.37 20.89
N LEU A 160 6.51 -16.21 20.12
CA LEU A 160 5.51 -15.17 20.31
C LEU A 160 4.18 -15.80 20.66
N ASP A 161 3.65 -15.45 21.83
CA ASP A 161 2.27 -15.77 22.20
C ASP A 161 1.31 -14.86 21.43
N LEU A 162 0.36 -15.46 20.73
CA LEU A 162 -0.57 -14.76 19.87
C LEU A 162 -1.90 -14.52 20.58
N GLU A 163 -2.42 -13.31 20.43
CA GLU A 163 -3.77 -12.95 20.84
C GLU A 163 -4.55 -12.46 19.61
N SER A 164 -5.82 -12.83 19.52
CA SER A 164 -6.73 -12.30 18.51
C SER A 164 -8.04 -11.85 19.14
N PHE A 165 -8.79 -11.02 18.44
CA PHE A 165 -10.07 -10.53 18.91
C PHE A 165 -11.23 -11.28 18.26
N ASP A 166 -12.15 -11.77 19.08
CA ASP A 166 -13.40 -12.37 18.64
C ASP A 166 -14.50 -11.31 18.62
N VAL A 167 -14.97 -10.98 17.42
CA VAL A 167 -16.00 -9.95 17.19
C VAL A 167 -17.38 -10.40 17.65
N ALA A 168 -17.71 -11.70 17.57
CA ALA A 168 -19.03 -12.17 17.98
C ALA A 168 -19.17 -12.16 19.51
N GLU A 169 -18.09 -12.52 20.20
CA GLU A 169 -18.03 -12.63 21.65
C GLU A 169 -17.52 -11.36 22.34
N MET A 170 -17.07 -10.37 21.55
CA MET A 170 -16.46 -9.12 22.01
C MET A 170 -15.33 -9.32 23.03
N LYS A 171 -14.47 -10.32 22.80
CA LYS A 171 -13.41 -10.72 23.75
C LYS A 171 -12.08 -11.04 23.09
N TRP A 172 -11.02 -10.87 23.86
CA TRP A 172 -9.67 -11.30 23.49
C TRP A 172 -9.49 -12.80 23.73
N VAL A 173 -8.86 -13.46 22.75
CA VAL A 173 -8.66 -14.91 22.74
C VAL A 173 -7.20 -15.25 22.49
N LYS A 174 -6.61 -16.06 23.38
CA LYS A 174 -5.29 -16.66 23.17
C LYS A 174 -5.35 -17.60 21.97
N SER A 175 -4.52 -17.34 20.97
CA SER A 175 -4.55 -17.98 19.65
C SER A 175 -3.38 -18.93 19.41
N GLY A 176 -2.73 -19.39 20.48
CA GLY A 176 -1.53 -20.22 20.44
C GLY A 176 -0.25 -19.40 20.43
N SER A 177 0.86 -20.02 20.01
CA SER A 177 2.16 -19.37 19.90
C SER A 177 2.86 -19.74 18.60
N LEU A 178 3.74 -18.87 18.12
CA LEU A 178 4.58 -19.09 16.94
C LEU A 178 6.05 -18.89 17.28
N THR A 179 6.89 -19.85 16.86
CA THR A 179 8.34 -19.65 16.81
C THR A 179 8.70 -19.03 15.47
N LEU A 180 9.12 -17.77 15.49
CA LEU A 180 9.47 -17.02 14.29
C LEU A 180 10.95 -16.69 14.25
N GLU A 181 11.56 -16.85 13.09
CA GLU A 181 12.80 -16.20 12.69
C GLU A 181 12.45 -14.88 12.01
N ILE A 182 12.75 -13.75 12.65
CA ILE A 182 12.38 -12.41 12.19
C ILE A 182 13.62 -11.74 11.61
N GLU A 183 13.55 -11.27 10.36
CA GLU A 183 14.64 -10.52 9.72
C GLU A 183 14.82 -9.15 10.41
N GLU A 184 16.06 -8.76 10.71
CA GLU A 184 16.36 -7.45 11.29
C GLU A 184 16.20 -6.30 10.27
N ARG A 185 16.30 -6.64 8.98
CA ARG A 185 16.09 -5.68 7.90
C ARG A 185 14.60 -5.45 7.70
N ARG A 186 14.22 -4.18 7.60
CA ARG A 186 12.87 -3.75 7.24
C ARG A 186 12.51 -4.25 5.84
N LEU A 187 11.38 -4.96 5.76
CA LEU A 187 10.74 -5.35 4.51
C LEU A 187 10.15 -4.12 3.81
N ALA A 188 9.45 -3.30 4.59
CA ALA A 188 8.82 -2.06 4.14
C ALA A 188 8.63 -1.12 5.34
N ASN A 189 8.42 0.16 5.06
CA ASN A 189 8.06 1.17 6.04
C ASN A 189 6.78 1.89 5.58
N GLY A 190 5.85 2.11 6.50
CA GLY A 190 4.68 2.94 6.30
C GLY A 190 4.81 4.29 7.01
N ALA A 191 3.71 5.02 7.10
CA ALA A 191 3.66 6.29 7.83
C ALA A 191 3.90 6.15 9.34
N PHE A 192 3.48 5.03 9.94
CA PHE A 192 3.52 4.83 11.39
C PHE A 192 4.28 3.59 11.84
N ARG A 193 4.43 2.59 10.96
CA ARG A 193 4.94 1.27 11.32
C ARG A 193 5.98 0.78 10.33
N ASP A 194 6.95 0.08 10.86
CA ASP A 194 7.90 -0.71 10.08
C ASP A 194 7.44 -2.16 10.03
N ALA A 195 7.60 -2.79 8.86
CA ALA A 195 7.25 -4.18 8.62
C ALA A 195 8.52 -5.01 8.46
N PHE A 196 8.56 -6.17 9.11
CA PHE A 196 9.68 -7.10 9.11
C PHE A 196 9.20 -8.45 8.60
N ARG A 197 9.96 -9.02 7.66
CA ARG A 197 9.70 -10.35 7.16
C ARG A 197 10.10 -11.37 8.21
N SER A 198 9.32 -12.43 8.33
CA SER A 198 9.62 -13.52 9.26
C SER A 198 9.18 -14.86 8.72
N THR A 199 9.81 -15.92 9.22
CA THR A 199 9.51 -17.29 8.83
C THR A 199 9.30 -18.18 10.05
N THR A 200 8.34 -19.08 9.99
CA THR A 200 8.12 -20.06 11.06
C THR A 200 9.26 -21.07 11.11
N ILE A 201 9.74 -21.34 12.32
CA ILE A 201 10.72 -22.42 12.57
C ILE A 201 9.96 -23.66 13.04
N GLY A 202 9.87 -24.68 12.17
CA GLY A 202 9.20 -25.95 12.45
C GLY A 202 8.98 -26.76 11.17
N LYS A 203 8.94 -28.11 11.26
CA LYS A 203 9.00 -29.00 10.08
C LYS A 203 7.71 -29.10 9.25
N ASP A 204 6.55 -28.65 9.75
CA ASP A 204 5.24 -28.94 9.11
C ASP A 204 4.26 -27.74 9.08
N ALA A 205 4.74 -26.51 8.94
CA ALA A 205 3.85 -25.36 8.83
C ALA A 205 3.34 -25.19 7.37
N ALA A 206 2.04 -25.33 7.13
CA ALA A 206 1.41 -24.99 5.85
C ALA A 206 1.58 -23.49 5.50
N GLN A 207 1.63 -22.64 6.53
CA GLN A 207 1.93 -21.21 6.44
C GLN A 207 3.32 -20.96 7.03
N THR A 208 4.28 -20.59 6.20
CA THR A 208 5.68 -20.44 6.61
C THR A 208 6.15 -19.00 6.68
N ALA A 209 5.48 -18.05 6.00
CA ALA A 209 5.92 -16.67 5.87
C ALA A 209 4.97 -15.69 6.56
N TRP A 210 5.52 -14.77 7.33
CA TRP A 210 4.79 -13.85 8.18
C TRP A 210 5.38 -12.44 8.10
N VAL A 211 4.58 -11.45 8.48
CA VAL A 211 5.01 -10.07 8.65
C VAL A 211 4.78 -9.67 10.11
N VAL A 212 5.83 -9.18 10.75
CA VAL A 212 5.77 -8.55 12.07
C VAL A 212 5.82 -7.05 11.87
N LYS A 213 4.86 -6.29 12.39
CA LYS A 213 4.83 -4.83 12.29
C LYS A 213 4.96 -4.18 13.65
N GLN A 214 5.82 -3.16 13.71
CA GLN A 214 6.13 -2.41 14.92
C GLN A 214 5.97 -0.91 14.65
N TYR A 215 5.45 -0.18 15.62
CA TYR A 215 5.40 1.29 15.53
C TYR A 215 6.80 1.90 15.57
N GLN A 216 6.99 2.93 14.75
CA GLN A 216 8.17 3.78 14.79
C GLN A 216 8.19 4.62 16.07
N GLU A 217 9.36 5.11 16.46
CA GLU A 217 9.51 5.87 17.70
C GLU A 217 8.68 7.16 17.70
N GLU A 218 8.63 7.89 16.58
CA GLU A 218 7.81 9.09 16.45
C GLU A 218 6.32 8.77 16.60
N ALA A 219 5.85 7.72 15.92
CA ALA A 219 4.46 7.28 16.02
C ALA A 219 4.10 6.84 17.45
N ALA A 220 5.01 6.15 18.14
CA ALA A 220 4.82 5.76 19.52
C ALA A 220 4.72 6.99 20.46
N LYS A 221 5.50 8.05 20.21
CA LYS A 221 5.38 9.31 20.96
C LYS A 221 4.03 9.97 20.72
N THR A 222 3.62 10.17 19.47
CA THR A 222 2.30 10.73 19.13
C THR A 222 1.16 9.94 19.78
N ILE A 223 1.22 8.60 19.79
CA ILE A 223 0.19 7.77 20.43
C ILE A 223 0.12 8.02 21.95
N ASN A 224 1.26 8.11 22.63
CA ASN A 224 1.28 8.34 24.06
C ASN A 224 0.91 9.78 24.42
N ASP A 225 1.50 10.76 23.73
CA ASP A 225 1.45 12.16 24.10
C ASP A 225 0.18 12.85 23.59
N ASP A 226 -0.17 12.64 22.31
CA ASP A 226 -1.28 13.35 21.66
C ASP A 226 -2.61 12.63 21.88
N LEU A 227 -2.61 11.29 21.88
CA LEU A 227 -3.83 10.48 22.06
C LEU A 227 -4.06 10.03 23.50
N SER A 228 -3.09 10.26 24.41
CA SER A 228 -3.16 9.80 25.80
C SER A 228 -3.46 8.29 25.91
N MET A 229 -2.92 7.48 24.99
CA MET A 229 -3.14 6.04 24.91
C MET A 229 -1.83 5.28 25.01
N SER A 230 -1.82 4.14 25.70
CA SER A 230 -0.65 3.27 25.69
C SER A 230 -0.45 2.65 24.29
N LEU A 231 0.82 2.42 23.91
CA LEU A 231 1.12 1.75 22.65
C LEU A 231 0.50 0.34 22.57
N GLY A 232 0.39 -0.35 23.71
CA GLY A 232 -0.25 -1.66 23.81
C GLY A 232 -1.74 -1.60 23.49
N ASP A 233 -2.46 -0.65 24.07
CA ASP A 233 -3.90 -0.47 23.84
C ASP A 233 -4.17 0.00 22.41
N HIS A 234 -3.34 0.89 21.87
CA HIS A 234 -3.45 1.31 20.47
C HIS A 234 -3.23 0.14 19.51
N THR A 235 -2.22 -0.71 19.77
CA THR A 235 -1.98 -1.92 18.96
C THR A 235 -3.15 -2.91 19.06
N ARG A 236 -3.76 -3.04 20.24
CA ARG A 236 -4.96 -3.85 20.46
C ARG A 236 -6.13 -3.36 19.63
N LYS A 237 -6.37 -2.05 19.66
CA LYS A 237 -7.38 -1.38 18.85
C LYS A 237 -7.22 -1.62 17.35
N GLN A 238 -5.98 -1.61 16.82
CA GLN A 238 -5.69 -1.98 15.43
C GLN A 238 -6.11 -3.42 15.10
N VAL A 239 -5.84 -4.37 16.00
CA VAL A 239 -6.23 -5.79 15.81
C VAL A 239 -7.75 -5.96 15.91
N GLN A 240 -8.42 -5.24 16.82
CA GLN A 240 -9.88 -5.23 16.91
C GLN A 240 -10.53 -4.71 15.62
N MET A 241 -10.05 -3.58 15.10
CA MET A 241 -10.49 -3.05 13.81
C MET A 241 -10.29 -4.08 12.70
N SER A 242 -9.11 -4.67 12.61
CA SER A 242 -8.80 -5.69 11.58
C SER A 242 -9.75 -6.90 11.67
N ALA A 243 -10.15 -7.30 12.88
CA ALA A 243 -11.12 -8.38 13.08
C ALA A 243 -12.53 -7.99 12.62
N VAL A 244 -12.98 -6.76 12.91
CA VAL A 244 -14.26 -6.20 12.43
C VAL A 244 -14.29 -6.14 10.91
N VAL A 245 -13.23 -5.62 10.29
CA VAL A 245 -13.10 -5.56 8.83
C VAL A 245 -13.16 -6.96 8.22
N ARG A 246 -12.42 -7.92 8.78
CA ARG A 246 -12.46 -9.31 8.30
C ARG A 246 -13.86 -9.90 8.42
N HIS A 247 -14.65 -9.55 9.43
CA HIS A 247 -16.05 -9.95 9.54
C HIS A 247 -16.92 -9.31 8.43
N LEU A 248 -16.79 -8.00 8.22
CA LEU A 248 -17.52 -7.25 7.19
C LEU A 248 -17.23 -7.79 5.78
N THR A 249 -15.96 -8.01 5.45
CA THR A 249 -15.55 -8.52 4.13
C THR A 249 -16.01 -9.97 3.93
N LYS A 250 -16.01 -10.80 4.98
CA LYS A 250 -16.61 -12.15 4.90
C LYS A 250 -18.11 -12.11 4.64
N ARG A 251 -18.82 -11.13 5.20
CA ARG A 251 -20.24 -10.92 4.91
C ARG A 251 -20.44 -10.46 3.47
N PHE A 252 -19.61 -9.53 2.99
CA PHE A 252 -19.62 -9.08 1.59
C PHE A 252 -19.40 -10.24 0.60
N ALA A 253 -18.41 -11.08 0.83
CA ALA A 253 -18.14 -12.23 -0.03
C ALA A 253 -19.32 -13.24 -0.10
N LYS A 254 -20.18 -13.28 0.93
CA LYS A 254 -21.39 -14.11 0.94
C LYS A 254 -22.60 -13.42 0.30
N SER A 255 -22.58 -12.09 0.17
CA SER A 255 -23.70 -11.31 -0.37
C SER A 255 -23.60 -11.08 -1.88
N VAL A 256 -22.43 -11.28 -2.47
CA VAL A 256 -22.23 -11.09 -3.91
C VAL A 256 -22.75 -12.29 -4.71
N PRO A 257 -23.29 -12.07 -5.92
CA PRO A 257 -23.72 -13.16 -6.81
C PRO A 257 -22.52 -13.85 -7.48
N PRO A 258 -22.67 -15.07 -8.04
CA PRO A 258 -21.57 -15.78 -8.71
C PRO A 258 -20.89 -14.99 -9.84
N GLU A 259 -21.66 -14.17 -10.56
CA GLU A 259 -21.19 -13.31 -11.65
C GLU A 259 -20.25 -12.19 -11.17
N PHE A 260 -20.23 -11.92 -9.85
CA PHE A 260 -19.25 -11.01 -9.25
C PHE A 260 -17.83 -11.55 -9.42
N GLY A 261 -17.63 -12.87 -9.50
CA GLY A 261 -16.31 -13.48 -9.61
C GLY A 261 -15.48 -13.33 -8.32
N GLY A 262 -14.19 -13.03 -8.44
CA GLY A 262 -13.28 -12.92 -7.29
C GLY A 262 -13.69 -11.84 -6.28
N THR A 263 -13.58 -12.16 -4.98
CA THR A 263 -13.92 -11.28 -3.85
C THR A 263 -12.73 -11.05 -2.93
N PHE A 264 -12.71 -9.91 -2.26
CA PHE A 264 -11.66 -9.58 -1.31
C PHE A 264 -11.69 -10.43 -0.03
N GLU A 265 -10.52 -10.63 0.55
CA GLU A 265 -10.34 -11.20 1.88
C GLU A 265 -9.21 -10.49 2.61
N TYR A 266 -9.46 -10.02 3.83
CA TYR A 266 -8.42 -9.49 4.71
C TYR A 266 -7.68 -10.59 5.46
N VAL A 267 -6.35 -10.52 5.51
CA VAL A 267 -5.53 -11.42 6.34
C VAL A 267 -5.92 -11.31 7.81
N LYS A 268 -5.73 -12.40 8.56
CA LYS A 268 -5.92 -12.36 10.01
C LYS A 268 -4.72 -11.67 10.65
N VAL A 269 -4.99 -10.75 11.57
CA VAL A 269 -3.99 -10.03 12.35
C VAL A 269 -4.03 -10.50 13.80
N PHE A 270 -2.87 -10.70 14.39
CA PHE A 270 -2.67 -11.06 15.79
C PHE A 270 -1.92 -9.97 16.52
N PHE A 271 -2.16 -9.86 17.82
CA PHE A 271 -1.30 -9.13 18.74
C PHE A 271 -0.24 -10.08 19.33
N ALA A 272 0.98 -9.56 19.55
CA ALA A 272 1.99 -10.22 20.37
C ALA A 272 2.93 -9.19 21.05
N LEU A 273 3.78 -9.68 21.96
CA LEU A 273 4.88 -8.92 22.53
C LEU A 273 6.22 -9.42 21.97
N PHE A 274 6.90 -8.60 21.18
CA PHE A 274 8.25 -8.87 20.70
C PHE A 274 9.24 -7.97 21.43
N LYS A 275 10.23 -8.55 22.12
CA LYS A 275 11.19 -7.81 22.97
C LYS A 275 10.51 -6.83 23.94
N LYS A 276 9.39 -7.27 24.55
CA LYS A 276 8.49 -6.48 25.42
C LYS A 276 7.78 -5.29 24.75
N GLN A 277 7.86 -5.17 23.43
CA GLN A 277 7.14 -4.16 22.66
C GLN A 277 5.92 -4.77 21.97
N PRO A 278 4.77 -4.05 21.95
CA PRO A 278 3.59 -4.51 21.26
C PRO A 278 3.81 -4.51 19.74
N VAL A 279 3.43 -5.61 19.08
CA VAL A 279 3.51 -5.78 17.64
C VAL A 279 2.23 -6.39 17.09
N THR A 280 1.98 -6.18 15.80
CA THR A 280 0.98 -6.95 15.05
C THR A 280 1.66 -7.99 14.17
N ILE A 281 1.06 -9.17 14.06
CA ILE A 281 1.57 -10.28 13.23
C ILE A 281 0.47 -10.69 12.25
N GLU A 282 0.84 -10.85 10.99
CA GLU A 282 -0.06 -11.28 9.91
C GLU A 282 0.68 -12.14 8.89
N GLU A 283 -0.08 -12.85 8.06
CA GLU A 283 0.49 -13.68 6.99
C GLU A 283 1.18 -12.80 5.95
N PHE A 284 2.35 -13.23 5.46
CA PHE A 284 2.98 -12.57 4.32
C PHE A 284 2.19 -12.84 3.05
N VAL A 285 1.65 -11.78 2.45
CA VAL A 285 0.94 -11.85 1.17
C VAL A 285 1.95 -11.67 0.04
N GLN A 286 2.08 -12.69 -0.81
CA GLN A 286 2.91 -12.61 -2.00
C GLN A 286 2.18 -11.88 -3.13
N GLY A 287 2.90 -11.00 -3.81
CA GLY A 287 2.45 -10.36 -5.04
C GLY A 287 2.78 -8.87 -5.04
N GLU A 288 2.25 -8.14 -6.01
CA GLU A 288 2.43 -6.71 -6.13
C GLU A 288 1.44 -5.96 -5.23
N PHE A 289 1.96 -5.00 -4.47
CA PHE A 289 1.16 -4.14 -3.60
C PHE A 289 0.44 -3.09 -4.44
N HIS A 290 -0.87 -2.97 -4.22
CA HIS A 290 -1.71 -1.93 -4.77
C HIS A 290 -2.52 -1.28 -3.66
N LYS A 291 -2.66 0.05 -3.74
CA LYS A 291 -3.65 0.81 -2.98
C LYS A 291 -4.80 1.18 -3.93
N TYR A 292 -6.02 0.84 -3.53
CA TYR A 292 -7.22 1.01 -4.34
C TYR A 292 -8.07 2.19 -3.84
N VAL A 293 -8.19 2.34 -2.53
CA VAL A 293 -8.88 3.46 -1.87
C VAL A 293 -8.04 3.87 -0.68
N ASN A 294 -7.81 5.17 -0.49
CA ASN A 294 -7.02 5.70 0.62
C ASN A 294 -7.89 5.93 1.87
N ASN A 295 -7.27 6.13 3.03
CA ASN A 295 -7.98 6.36 4.28
C ASN A 295 -8.80 7.66 4.33
N ASN A 296 -8.46 8.64 3.50
CA ASN A 296 -9.22 9.87 3.36
C ASN A 296 -10.46 9.73 2.45
N GLY A 297 -10.78 8.54 1.95
CA GLY A 297 -11.92 8.33 1.04
C GLY A 297 -11.60 8.52 -0.44
N PHE A 298 -10.39 8.97 -0.79
CA PHE A 298 -9.97 9.09 -2.18
C PHE A 298 -9.79 7.72 -2.83
N HIS A 299 -10.56 7.42 -3.88
CA HIS A 299 -10.35 6.23 -4.69
C HIS A 299 -9.23 6.48 -5.72
N ILE A 300 -8.27 5.57 -5.79
CA ILE A 300 -7.13 5.69 -6.67
C ILE A 300 -7.57 5.33 -8.09
N PRO A 301 -7.23 6.13 -9.12
CA PRO A 301 -7.51 5.75 -10.51
C PRO A 301 -6.80 4.45 -10.87
N SER A 302 -7.52 3.58 -11.58
CA SER A 302 -6.95 2.35 -12.12
C SER A 302 -5.77 2.66 -13.05
N PRO A 303 -4.64 1.93 -12.95
CA PRO A 303 -3.46 2.18 -13.77
C PRO A 303 -3.63 1.74 -15.24
N SER A 304 -4.51 0.77 -15.51
CA SER A 304 -4.84 0.32 -16.87
C SER A 304 -6.16 -0.48 -16.88
N VAL A 305 -6.74 -0.69 -18.07
CA VAL A 305 -8.01 -1.42 -18.24
C VAL A 305 -8.00 -2.82 -17.61
N GLU A 306 -6.83 -3.45 -17.53
CA GLU A 306 -6.66 -4.78 -16.92
C GLU A 306 -6.92 -4.78 -15.40
N PHE A 307 -6.77 -3.62 -14.75
CA PHE A 307 -6.99 -3.45 -13.31
C PHE A 307 -8.36 -2.85 -12.97
N ASP A 308 -9.13 -2.38 -13.96
CA ASP A 308 -10.41 -1.69 -13.71
C ASP A 308 -11.36 -2.53 -12.85
N GLU A 309 -11.47 -3.83 -13.13
CA GLU A 309 -12.33 -4.73 -12.37
C GLU A 309 -12.03 -4.70 -10.86
N ILE A 310 -10.76 -4.84 -10.48
CA ILE A 310 -10.42 -4.94 -9.05
C ILE A 310 -10.55 -3.59 -8.35
N TYR A 311 -10.25 -2.49 -9.04
CA TYR A 311 -10.44 -1.13 -8.51
C TYR A 311 -11.93 -0.79 -8.34
N GLU A 312 -12.77 -1.14 -9.31
CA GLU A 312 -14.23 -0.96 -9.21
C GLU A 312 -14.83 -1.79 -8.08
N LYS A 313 -14.40 -3.05 -7.92
CA LYS A 313 -14.81 -3.91 -6.81
C LYS A 313 -14.37 -3.35 -5.46
N ALA A 314 -13.18 -2.75 -5.38
CA ALA A 314 -12.70 -2.13 -4.14
C ALA A 314 -13.61 -0.97 -3.72
N GLN A 315 -13.99 -0.10 -4.66
CA GLN A 315 -14.97 0.95 -4.39
C GLN A 315 -16.35 0.41 -4.00
N CYS A 316 -16.80 -0.68 -4.63
CA CYS A 316 -18.04 -1.37 -4.26
C CYS A 316 -17.98 -1.88 -2.81
N LEU A 317 -16.86 -2.46 -2.37
CA LEU A 317 -16.68 -2.92 -0.99
C LEU A 317 -16.75 -1.75 0.02
N VAL A 318 -16.14 -0.60 -0.30
CA VAL A 318 -16.24 0.62 0.54
C VAL A 318 -17.70 1.05 0.67
N ASN A 319 -18.41 1.20 -0.44
CA ASN A 319 -19.82 1.60 -0.44
C ASN A 319 -20.71 0.58 0.32
N TYR A 320 -20.52 -0.71 0.06
CA TYR A 320 -21.24 -1.79 0.75
C TYR A 320 -21.07 -1.71 2.27
N SER A 321 -19.84 -1.50 2.75
CA SER A 321 -19.55 -1.43 4.19
C SER A 321 -20.33 -0.30 4.88
N TYR A 322 -20.47 0.84 4.20
CA TYR A 322 -21.22 2.00 4.69
C TYR A 322 -22.72 1.73 4.72
N GLN A 323 -23.29 1.17 3.64
CA GLN A 323 -24.74 0.93 3.58
C GLN A 323 -25.19 -0.18 4.53
N ILE A 324 -24.44 -1.29 4.62
CA ILE A 324 -24.83 -2.42 5.46
C ILE A 324 -24.69 -2.13 6.97
N SER A 325 -23.89 -1.13 7.33
CA SER A 325 -23.68 -0.69 8.72
C SER A 325 -24.65 0.42 9.12
N GLU A 326 -25.77 0.60 8.41
CA GLU A 326 -26.72 1.70 8.64
C GLU A 326 -26.02 3.07 8.63
N LYS A 327 -25.03 3.22 7.73
CA LYS A 327 -24.24 4.45 7.54
C LYS A 327 -23.34 4.82 8.71
N LYS A 328 -23.01 3.87 9.60
CA LYS A 328 -22.18 4.10 10.79
C LYS A 328 -20.69 3.84 10.60
N VAL A 329 -20.34 2.93 9.69
CA VAL A 329 -18.96 2.45 9.49
C VAL A 329 -18.64 2.39 8.01
N MET A 330 -17.58 3.06 7.57
CA MET A 330 -17.05 2.96 6.22
C MET A 330 -15.64 2.34 6.27
N LEU A 331 -15.48 1.18 5.65
CA LEU A 331 -14.19 0.55 5.44
C LEU A 331 -13.40 1.34 4.40
N LEU A 332 -12.15 1.67 4.73
CA LEU A 332 -11.24 2.47 3.91
C LEU A 332 -9.83 1.85 3.93
N ASP A 333 -8.87 2.57 3.32
CA ASP A 333 -7.50 2.11 3.08
C ASP A 333 -7.47 0.70 2.47
N ILE A 334 -8.24 0.51 1.40
CA ILE A 334 -8.31 -0.74 0.66
C ILE A 334 -6.98 -0.92 -0.07
N GLN A 335 -6.13 -1.79 0.46
CA GLN A 335 -4.81 -2.06 -0.08
C GLN A 335 -4.40 -3.53 0.12
N GLY A 336 -3.57 -4.04 -0.78
CA GLY A 336 -3.12 -5.41 -0.72
C GLY A 336 -2.50 -5.91 -2.02
N SER A 337 -2.50 -7.23 -2.20
CA SER A 337 -2.13 -7.84 -3.47
C SER A 337 -3.30 -8.60 -4.07
N SER A 338 -3.79 -8.11 -5.22
CA SER A 338 -5.02 -8.59 -5.84
C SER A 338 -6.15 -8.65 -4.77
N PHE A 339 -6.86 -9.77 -4.68
CA PHE A 339 -7.98 -9.96 -3.74
C PHE A 339 -7.57 -10.22 -2.28
N LYS A 340 -6.28 -10.28 -1.96
CA LYS A 340 -5.80 -10.45 -0.57
C LYS A 340 -5.39 -9.10 -0.01
N LEU A 341 -6.14 -8.62 0.99
CA LEU A 341 -5.99 -7.31 1.59
C LEU A 341 -5.34 -7.37 2.98
N TYR A 342 -4.70 -6.28 3.38
CA TYR A 342 -4.05 -6.12 4.68
C TYR A 342 -4.00 -4.64 5.05
N ASP A 343 -3.80 -4.35 6.34
CA ASP A 343 -3.79 -2.98 6.89
C ASP A 343 -5.01 -2.13 6.48
N PRO A 344 -6.24 -2.50 6.87
CA PRO A 344 -7.40 -1.66 6.63
C PRO A 344 -7.42 -0.40 7.50
N ASP A 345 -8.28 0.53 7.11
CA ASP A 345 -8.74 1.66 7.91
C ASP A 345 -10.28 1.66 8.01
N ILE A 346 -10.84 2.38 8.98
CA ILE A 346 -12.28 2.60 9.13
C ILE A 346 -12.52 4.08 9.45
N ALA A 347 -13.51 4.67 8.78
CA ALA A 347 -14.16 5.89 9.22
C ALA A 347 -15.50 5.59 9.89
N THR A 348 -15.79 6.25 11.02
CA THR A 348 -17.10 6.18 11.69
C THR A 348 -17.83 7.51 11.64
N THR A 349 -19.16 7.51 11.61
CA THR A 349 -19.94 8.77 11.66
C THR A 349 -19.68 9.54 12.94
N ASP A 350 -19.61 8.82 14.04
CA ASP A 350 -19.33 9.36 15.36
C ASP A 350 -17.83 9.12 15.63
N LEU A 351 -17.02 10.19 15.65
CA LEU A 351 -15.56 10.07 15.87
C LEU A 351 -15.24 9.58 17.28
N LEU A 352 -16.01 10.04 18.28
CA LEU A 352 -15.79 9.74 19.68
C LEU A 352 -16.72 8.64 20.16
N VAL A 353 -16.23 7.82 21.08
CA VAL A 353 -17.03 6.82 21.80
C VAL A 353 -17.97 7.58 22.74
N ASN A 354 -19.23 7.78 22.34
CA ASN A 354 -20.20 8.60 23.07
C ASN A 354 -19.63 10.02 23.35
N ASP A 355 -20.02 10.65 24.47
CA ASP A 355 -19.48 11.95 24.93
C ASP A 355 -18.11 11.83 25.61
N SER A 356 -17.35 10.75 25.35
CA SER A 356 -15.99 10.59 25.89
C SER A 356 -14.94 11.30 25.01
N LYS A 357 -13.69 11.34 25.47
CA LYS A 357 -12.54 11.80 24.66
C LYS A 357 -11.90 10.67 23.84
N GLU A 358 -12.44 9.46 23.92
CA GLU A 358 -11.86 8.29 23.26
C GLU A 358 -12.28 8.23 21.79
N VAL A 359 -11.32 8.13 20.88
CA VAL A 359 -11.59 7.96 19.44
C VAL A 359 -12.02 6.53 19.14
N ASN A 360 -13.09 6.39 18.35
CA ASN A 360 -13.60 5.12 17.83
C ASN A 360 -12.56 4.43 16.94
N PHE A 361 -12.36 3.14 17.17
CA PHE A 361 -11.35 2.28 16.53
C PHE A 361 -9.92 2.72 16.77
N TYR A 362 -9.41 3.82 16.23
CA TYR A 362 -8.01 4.25 16.43
C TYR A 362 -7.73 5.64 15.83
N ALA A 363 -6.48 6.10 15.95
CA ALA A 363 -6.02 7.43 15.53
C ALA A 363 -6.25 7.79 14.05
N GLY A 364 -6.30 6.78 13.16
CA GLY A 364 -6.47 6.97 11.72
C GLY A 364 -7.91 7.26 11.28
N ASN A 365 -8.87 7.19 12.21
CA ASN A 365 -10.28 7.41 11.90
C ASN A 365 -10.55 8.88 11.57
N LEU A 366 -10.66 9.18 10.27
CA LEU A 366 -10.98 10.51 9.74
C LEU A 366 -12.48 10.82 9.71
N SER A 367 -13.32 9.92 10.22
CA SER A 367 -14.77 10.11 10.42
C SER A 367 -15.49 10.71 9.20
N CYS A 368 -16.35 11.70 9.40
CA CYS A 368 -17.18 12.32 8.36
C CYS A 368 -16.37 12.89 7.18
N ILE A 369 -15.12 13.30 7.41
CA ILE A 369 -14.26 13.87 6.35
C ILE A 369 -13.99 12.82 5.28
N ALA A 370 -13.58 11.62 5.69
CA ALA A 370 -13.30 10.56 4.74
C ALA A 370 -14.58 9.99 4.12
N ILE A 371 -15.67 9.94 4.90
CA ILE A 371 -16.99 9.51 4.42
C ILE A 371 -17.49 10.45 3.31
N ASP A 372 -17.45 11.76 3.56
CA ASP A 372 -17.94 12.77 2.61
C ASP A 372 -17.05 12.87 1.36
N GLU A 373 -15.73 12.75 1.53
CA GLU A 373 -14.79 12.70 0.41
C GLU A 373 -15.07 11.49 -0.50
N PHE A 374 -15.28 10.30 0.06
CA PHE A 374 -15.63 9.13 -0.73
C PHE A 374 -16.96 9.33 -1.45
N LYS A 375 -18.00 9.78 -0.73
CA LYS A 375 -19.36 9.93 -1.28
C LYS A 375 -19.44 10.97 -2.39
N SER A 376 -18.74 12.10 -2.25
CA SER A 376 -18.74 13.17 -3.25
C SER A 376 -18.06 12.79 -4.57
N LYS A 377 -17.19 11.77 -4.55
CA LYS A 377 -16.40 11.35 -5.73
C LYS A 377 -16.80 9.98 -6.26
N HIS A 378 -17.43 9.13 -5.44
CA HIS A 378 -17.80 7.78 -5.85
C HIS A 378 -19.02 7.81 -6.78
N THR A 379 -18.86 7.21 -7.96
CA THR A 379 -19.98 6.86 -8.84
C THR A 379 -20.19 5.35 -8.75
N CYS A 380 -21.42 4.92 -8.49
CA CYS A 380 -21.75 3.50 -8.46
C CYS A 380 -21.41 2.84 -9.81
N ASN A 381 -20.63 1.76 -9.75
CA ASN A 381 -20.24 0.98 -10.92
C ASN A 381 -21.09 -0.30 -11.05
N LYS A 382 -20.80 -1.12 -12.06
CA LYS A 382 -21.55 -2.36 -12.32
C LYS A 382 -21.60 -3.32 -11.12
N TYR A 383 -20.54 -3.37 -10.32
CA TYR A 383 -20.47 -4.23 -9.14
C TYR A 383 -21.32 -3.70 -7.97
N CYS A 384 -21.44 -2.37 -7.84
CA CYS A 384 -22.41 -1.76 -6.92
C CYS A 384 -23.84 -2.17 -7.29
N GLY A 385 -24.16 -2.17 -8.59
CA GLY A 385 -25.44 -2.63 -9.11
C GLY A 385 -25.71 -4.11 -8.84
N MET A 386 -24.70 -4.98 -9.01
CA MET A 386 -24.82 -6.43 -8.74
C MET A 386 -25.21 -6.76 -7.30
N VAL A 387 -24.83 -5.90 -6.33
CA VAL A 387 -25.20 -6.08 -4.91
C VAL A 387 -26.27 -5.08 -4.43
N SER A 388 -26.98 -4.45 -5.39
CA SER A 388 -28.13 -3.58 -5.13
C SER A 388 -27.85 -2.41 -4.17
N LEU A 389 -26.66 -1.79 -4.28
CA LEU A 389 -26.32 -0.61 -3.49
C LEU A 389 -27.06 0.62 -3.99
N LYS A 390 -27.46 1.48 -3.05
CA LYS A 390 -28.02 2.80 -3.37
C LYS A 390 -26.94 3.73 -3.93
N VAL A 391 -27.38 4.64 -4.80
CA VAL A 391 -26.51 5.69 -5.35
C VAL A 391 -26.45 6.85 -4.36
N PHE A 392 -25.29 7.49 -4.24
CA PHE A 392 -25.17 8.76 -3.54
C PHE A 392 -25.61 9.89 -4.49
N ASP A 393 -26.46 10.82 -4.04
CA ASP A 393 -26.79 12.01 -4.80
C ASP A 393 -25.64 13.02 -4.85
N GLU A 394 -25.85 14.10 -5.62
CA GLU A 394 -24.90 15.21 -5.78
C GLU A 394 -24.52 15.91 -4.44
N ASN A 395 -25.31 15.71 -3.37
CA ASN A 395 -25.04 16.23 -2.03
C ASN A 395 -24.46 15.16 -1.08
N GLY A 396 -24.26 13.93 -1.54
CA GLY A 396 -23.85 12.80 -0.72
C GLY A 396 -24.96 12.22 0.17
N SER A 397 -26.25 12.37 -0.13
CA SER A 397 -27.32 11.57 0.48
C SER A 397 -27.65 10.34 -0.37
N ASP A 398 -28.07 9.24 0.25
CA ASP A 398 -28.51 8.05 -0.51
C ASP A 398 -29.88 8.31 -1.15
N VAL A 399 -30.05 7.93 -2.42
CA VAL A 399 -31.32 8.01 -3.17
C VAL A 399 -31.88 6.62 -3.46
#